data_AF-A0A447NFB1-F1
#
_entry.id   AF-A0A447NFB1-F1
#
_cell.length_a   1.000
_cell.length_b   1.000
_cell.length_c   1.000
_cell.angle_alpha   90.00
_cell.angle_beta   90.00
_cell.angle_gamma   90.00
#
_symmetry.space_group_name_H-M   'P 1'
#
loop_
_entity.id
_entity.type
_entity.pdbx_description
1 polymer ?
#
loop_
_entity_poly.entity_id
_entity_poly.type
_entity_poly.pdbx_seq_one_letter_code
_entity_poly.pdbx_strand_id
1 'polypeptide(L)'
;MQQINFYRQRVAINVLAKDIANAKAIYEAAEGHAVIGVLSAQFATVEEGVPEVKRWMAEVPSISVGLGAGDPAQYYKAAMIAAHTHPAHVNQTFTGSGFAAGALAATGGEQTHINALVSRRERLARC
;
A
#
# COMPACT_ATOMS: atom_id res chain seq x y z
N MET A 1 -9.30 12.75 -2.57
CA MET A 1 -7.96 12.58 -1.97
C MET A 1 -7.91 11.19 -1.35
N GLN A 2 -6.80 10.46 -1.48
CA GLN A 2 -6.69 9.11 -0.92
C GLN A 2 -6.44 9.15 0.58
N GLN A 3 -7.20 8.38 1.35
CA GLN A 3 -7.03 8.33 2.81
C GLN A 3 -7.55 6.99 3.36
N ILE A 4 -6.99 6.56 4.50
CA ILE A 4 -7.53 5.42 5.25
C ILE A 4 -8.69 5.91 6.10
N ASN A 5 -9.89 5.36 5.89
CA ASN A 5 -11.05 5.63 6.74
C ASN A 5 -11.13 4.58 7.84
N PHE A 6 -10.62 4.89 9.03
CA PHE A 6 -10.64 3.97 10.17
C PHE A 6 -12.03 3.89 10.81
N TYR A 7 -12.57 2.68 10.95
CA TYR A 7 -13.78 2.40 11.73
C TYR A 7 -13.58 2.90 13.17
N ARG A 8 -14.41 3.86 13.58
CA ARG A 8 -14.36 4.55 14.87
C ARG A 8 -12.96 5.08 15.22
N GLN A 9 -12.17 5.49 14.23
CA GLN A 9 -10.79 5.95 14.40
C GLN A 9 -9.83 4.88 14.95
N ARG A 10 -10.11 3.59 14.72
CA ARG A 10 -9.33 2.48 15.30
C ARG A 10 -8.87 1.42 14.31
N VAL A 11 -9.75 0.94 13.43
CA VAL A 11 -9.48 -0.26 12.61
C VAL A 11 -9.84 -0.01 11.15
N ALA A 12 -8.98 -0.43 10.24
CA ALA A 12 -9.28 -0.58 8.82
C ALA A 12 -8.71 -1.92 8.35
N ILE A 13 -9.42 -2.63 7.48
CA ILE A 13 -8.94 -3.90 6.92
C ILE A 13 -8.05 -3.63 5.70
N ASN A 14 -7.00 -4.43 5.50
CA ASN A 14 -6.15 -4.38 4.30
C ASN A 14 -6.30 -5.70 3.55
N VAL A 15 -6.85 -5.64 2.33
CA VAL A 15 -7.22 -6.81 1.54
C VAL A 15 -6.86 -6.61 0.07
N LEU A 16 -6.53 -7.70 -0.62
CA LEU A 16 -6.30 -7.68 -2.07
C LEU A 16 -7.62 -7.71 -2.83
N ALA A 17 -7.64 -7.12 -4.02
CA ALA A 17 -8.73 -7.24 -4.97
C ALA A 17 -8.20 -7.77 -6.31
N LYS A 18 -8.97 -8.62 -6.97
CA LYS A 18 -8.57 -9.23 -8.25
C LYS A 18 -8.71 -8.26 -9.44
N ASP A 19 -9.65 -7.32 -9.35
CA ASP A 19 -9.97 -6.31 -10.36
C ASP A 19 -10.70 -5.13 -9.71
N ILE A 20 -10.94 -4.05 -10.47
CA ILE A 20 -11.60 -2.84 -9.97
C ILE A 20 -13.05 -3.09 -9.52
N ALA A 21 -13.80 -3.96 -10.21
CA ALA A 21 -15.17 -4.26 -9.82
C ALA A 21 -15.21 -4.92 -8.44
N ASN A 22 -14.29 -5.85 -8.19
CA ASN A 22 -14.09 -6.47 -6.89
C ASN A 22 -13.60 -5.47 -5.84
N ALA A 23 -12.71 -4.53 -6.21
CA ALA A 23 -12.23 -3.48 -5.32
C ALA A 23 -13.39 -2.60 -4.80
N LYS A 24 -14.30 -2.19 -5.69
CA LYS A 24 -15.50 -1.42 -5.35
C LYS A 24 -16.43 -2.22 -4.44
N ALA A 25 -16.69 -3.48 -4.77
CA ALA A 25 -17.53 -4.36 -3.96
C ALA A 25 -16.96 -4.59 -2.56
N ILE A 26 -15.64 -4.77 -2.42
CA ILE A 26 -14.98 -4.90 -1.12
C ILE A 26 -15.08 -3.60 -0.33
N TYR A 27 -14.81 -2.45 -0.96
CA TYR A 27 -14.85 -1.16 -0.28
C TYR A 27 -16.26 -0.84 0.23
N GLU A 28 -17.29 -1.13 -0.57
CA GLU A 28 -18.70 -1.02 -0.18
C GLU A 28 -19.06 -1.98 0.96
N ALA A 29 -18.68 -3.26 0.85
CA ALA A 29 -18.94 -4.26 1.89
C ALA A 29 -18.23 -3.95 3.23
N ALA A 30 -17.11 -3.23 3.19
CA ALA A 30 -16.40 -2.75 4.36
C ALA A 30 -16.94 -1.43 4.91
N GLU A 31 -18.03 -0.89 4.35
CA GLU A 31 -18.58 0.43 4.67
C GLU A 31 -17.51 1.55 4.57
N GLY A 32 -16.61 1.41 3.60
CA GLY A 32 -15.47 2.30 3.37
C GLY A 32 -14.29 2.12 4.33
N HIS A 33 -14.34 1.17 5.28
CA HIS A 33 -13.30 0.92 6.28
C HIS A 33 -12.23 -0.09 5.83
N ALA A 34 -11.79 0.03 4.57
CA ALA A 34 -10.79 -0.84 3.96
C ALA A 34 -9.76 -0.04 3.15
N VAL A 35 -8.54 -0.57 3.07
CA VAL A 35 -7.54 -0.22 2.05
C VAL A 35 -7.39 -1.39 1.08
N ILE A 36 -7.44 -1.11 -0.22
CA ILE A 36 -7.41 -2.14 -1.25
C ILE A 36 -6.01 -2.27 -1.85
N GLY A 37 -5.45 -3.47 -1.77
CA GLY A 37 -4.09 -3.77 -2.19
C GLY A 37 -3.93 -3.88 -3.70
N VAL A 38 -2.99 -3.10 -4.26
CA VAL A 38 -2.50 -3.24 -5.64
C VAL A 38 -1.00 -3.55 -5.57
N LEU A 39 -0.58 -4.69 -6.11
CA LEU A 39 0.79 -5.20 -5.92
C LEU A 39 1.74 -4.60 -6.96
N SER A 40 2.91 -4.11 -6.56
CA SER A 40 3.94 -3.61 -7.47
C SER A 40 4.62 -4.74 -8.24
N ALA A 41 4.69 -5.95 -7.68
CA ALA A 41 5.25 -7.13 -8.33
C ALA A 41 4.60 -7.49 -9.68
N GLN A 42 3.36 -7.06 -9.94
CA GLN A 42 2.66 -7.35 -11.20
C GLN A 42 3.09 -6.44 -12.36
N PHE A 43 3.88 -5.39 -12.09
CA PHE A 43 4.38 -4.44 -13.09
C PHE A 43 5.86 -4.69 -13.36
N ALA A 44 6.30 -4.58 -14.61
CA ALA A 44 7.72 -4.68 -14.92
C ALA A 44 8.47 -3.43 -14.41
N THR A 45 7.86 -2.25 -14.55
CA THR A 45 8.48 -0.97 -14.22
C THR A 45 7.59 -0.05 -13.36
N VAL A 46 8.15 1.06 -12.88
CA VAL A 46 7.39 2.10 -12.16
C VAL A 46 6.44 2.81 -13.13
N GLU A 47 6.89 3.05 -14.35
CA GLU A 47 6.17 3.75 -15.42
C GLU A 47 4.90 2.99 -15.83
N GLU A 48 4.93 1.66 -15.77
CA GLU A 48 3.74 0.82 -15.97
C GLU A 48 2.81 0.84 -14.75
N GLY A 49 3.36 0.80 -13.54
CA GLY A 49 2.57 0.72 -12.32
C GLY A 49 1.84 2.00 -11.94
N VAL A 50 2.42 3.18 -12.24
CA VAL A 50 1.81 4.49 -11.93
C VAL A 50 0.45 4.70 -12.60
N PRO A 51 0.28 4.56 -13.93
CA PRO A 51 -1.01 4.75 -14.57
C PRO A 51 -2.04 3.71 -14.10
N GLU A 52 -1.61 2.48 -13.85
CA GLU A 52 -2.51 1.45 -13.33
C GLU A 52 -3.00 1.81 -11.92
N VAL A 53 -2.11 2.15 -10.99
CA VAL A 53 -2.53 2.56 -9.64
C VAL A 53 -3.45 3.79 -9.68
N LYS A 54 -3.19 4.76 -10.57
CA LYS A 54 -4.10 5.92 -10.77
C LYS A 54 -5.48 5.49 -11.27
N ARG A 55 -5.54 4.50 -12.17
CA ARG A 55 -6.80 3.92 -12.67
C ARG A 55 -7.63 3.33 -11.53
N TRP A 56 -6.98 2.63 -10.59
CA TRP A 56 -7.64 2.09 -9.40
C TRP A 56 -8.08 3.20 -8.43
N MET A 57 -7.24 4.20 -8.20
CA MET A 57 -7.53 5.33 -7.30
C MET A 57 -8.69 6.22 -7.79
N ALA A 58 -8.97 6.26 -9.09
CA ALA A 58 -10.11 6.96 -9.65
C ALA A 58 -11.44 6.32 -9.22
N GLU A 59 -11.42 5.02 -8.92
CA GLU A 59 -12.61 4.21 -8.65
C GLU A 59 -12.78 3.87 -7.17
N VAL A 60 -11.67 3.86 -6.41
CA VAL A 60 -11.66 3.49 -4.99
C VAL A 60 -10.91 4.56 -4.16
N PRO A 61 -11.50 5.10 -3.09
CA PRO A 61 -10.91 6.18 -2.28
C PRO A 61 -9.69 5.79 -1.43
N SER A 62 -9.38 4.49 -1.31
CA SER A 62 -8.37 3.99 -0.39
C SER A 62 -7.57 2.82 -0.97
N ILE A 63 -6.47 3.16 -1.63
CA ILE A 63 -5.53 2.21 -2.23
C ILE A 63 -4.31 1.99 -1.33
N SER A 64 -3.86 0.74 -1.26
CA SER A 64 -2.64 0.29 -0.62
C SER A 64 -1.67 -0.26 -1.68
N VAL A 65 -0.58 0.44 -1.98
CA VAL A 65 0.47 -0.10 -2.85
C VAL A 65 1.24 -1.18 -2.09
N GLY A 66 1.26 -2.41 -2.60
CA GLY A 66 1.88 -3.57 -1.97
C GLY A 66 3.16 -4.01 -2.66
N LEU A 67 4.05 -4.72 -1.95
CA LEU A 67 5.24 -5.34 -2.56
C LEU A 67 4.85 -6.55 -3.43
N GLY A 68 4.02 -7.44 -2.88
CA GLY A 68 3.79 -8.80 -3.38
C GLY A 68 4.59 -9.80 -2.54
N ALA A 69 3.90 -10.64 -1.76
CA ALA A 69 4.49 -11.62 -0.83
C ALA A 69 5.54 -11.09 0.16
N GLY A 70 5.63 -9.76 0.36
CA GLY A 70 6.66 -9.15 1.20
C GLY A 70 8.07 -9.16 0.56
N ASP A 71 8.16 -9.38 -0.76
CA ASP A 71 9.44 -9.44 -1.49
C ASP A 71 10.22 -8.11 -1.36
N PRO A 72 11.40 -8.12 -0.71
CA PRO A 72 12.23 -6.93 -0.56
C PRO A 72 12.70 -6.35 -1.90
N ALA A 73 12.81 -7.14 -2.97
CA ALA A 73 13.25 -6.63 -4.28
C ALA A 73 12.27 -5.60 -4.86
N GLN A 74 11.00 -5.60 -4.41
CA GLN A 74 9.98 -4.68 -4.87
C GLN A 74 9.96 -3.35 -4.10
N TYR A 75 10.82 -3.15 -3.10
CA TYR A 75 10.78 -1.98 -2.22
C TYR A 75 10.81 -0.66 -3.01
N TYR A 76 11.76 -0.55 -3.95
CA TYR A 76 11.96 0.63 -4.78
C TYR A 76 10.73 0.90 -5.64
N LYS A 77 10.21 -0.14 -6.31
CA LYS A 77 9.06 -0.01 -7.20
C LYS A 77 7.80 0.42 -6.45
N ALA A 78 7.52 -0.18 -5.29
CA ALA A 78 6.38 0.20 -4.47
C ALA A 78 6.51 1.64 -3.94
N ALA A 79 7.70 2.03 -3.47
CA ALA A 79 7.96 3.39 -2.98
C ALA A 79 7.81 4.45 -4.09
N MET A 80 8.39 4.21 -5.26
CA MET A 80 8.33 5.16 -6.37
C MET A 80 6.93 5.22 -7.00
N ILE A 81 6.21 4.10 -7.11
CA ILE A 81 4.79 4.15 -7.52
C ILE A 81 4.00 4.99 -6.51
N ALA A 82 4.19 4.78 -5.20
CA ALA A 82 3.51 5.56 -4.18
C ALA A 82 3.87 7.06 -4.25
N ALA A 83 5.13 7.42 -4.47
CA ALA A 83 5.56 8.81 -4.62
C ALA A 83 4.90 9.54 -5.81
N HIS A 84 4.59 8.84 -6.90
CA HIS A 84 3.92 9.44 -8.06
C HIS A 84 2.38 9.42 -8.00
N THR A 85 1.81 8.69 -7.04
CA THR A 85 0.36 8.44 -6.97
C THR A 85 -0.29 8.93 -5.69
N HIS A 86 0.47 9.04 -4.59
CA HIS A 86 -0.01 9.45 -3.27
C HIS A 86 -1.20 8.60 -2.79
N PRO A 87 -1.02 7.26 -2.68
CA PRO A 87 -2.08 6.36 -2.23
C PRO A 87 -2.38 6.55 -0.75
N ALA A 88 -3.44 5.92 -0.24
CA ALA A 88 -3.75 6.00 1.19
C ALA A 88 -2.68 5.30 2.04
N HIS A 89 -2.11 4.22 1.50
CA HIS A 89 -1.15 3.37 2.19
C HIS A 89 -0.09 2.81 1.22
N VAL A 90 1.12 2.56 1.72
CA VAL A 90 2.15 1.79 1.02
C VAL A 90 2.81 0.78 1.96
N ASN A 91 2.99 -0.45 1.48
CA ASN A 91 3.71 -1.48 2.19
C ASN A 91 5.21 -1.35 1.92
N GLN A 92 6.03 -1.43 2.98
CA GLN A 92 7.48 -1.42 2.85
C GLN A 92 8.16 -2.43 3.76
N THR A 93 9.36 -2.84 3.34
CA THR A 93 10.32 -3.48 4.24
C THR A 93 10.78 -2.50 5.30
N PHE A 94 11.29 -3.00 6.43
CA PHE A 94 11.86 -2.12 7.45
C PHE A 94 12.88 -1.12 6.87
N THR A 95 13.82 -1.60 6.05
CA THR A 95 14.87 -0.78 5.42
C THR A 95 14.36 0.10 4.28
N GLY A 96 13.25 -0.26 3.64
CA GLY A 96 12.63 0.53 2.56
C GLY A 96 11.73 1.66 3.06
N SER A 97 11.22 1.57 4.30
CA SER A 97 10.26 2.53 4.86
C SER A 97 10.78 3.97 4.87
N GLY A 98 12.05 4.20 5.26
CA GLY A 98 12.67 5.52 5.22
C GLY A 98 12.87 6.05 3.80
N PHE A 99 13.20 5.19 2.84
CA PHE A 99 13.28 5.57 1.42
C PHE A 99 11.91 6.02 0.89
N ALA A 100 10.85 5.26 1.19
CA ALA A 100 9.48 5.62 0.80
C ALA A 100 9.04 6.95 1.42
N ALA A 101 9.35 7.18 2.70
CA ALA A 101 9.04 8.44 3.38
C ALA A 101 9.70 9.64 2.68
N GLY A 102 10.99 9.53 2.36
CA GLY A 102 11.71 10.58 1.63
C GLY A 102 11.16 10.82 0.22
N ALA A 103 10.86 9.75 -0.52
CA ALA A 103 10.30 9.85 -1.87
C ALA A 103 8.89 10.49 -1.88
N LEU A 104 8.05 10.14 -0.90
CA LEU A 104 6.73 10.75 -0.73
C LEU A 104 6.84 12.23 -0.34
N ALA A 105 7.73 12.58 0.59
CA ALA A 105 7.95 13.99 0.96
C ALA A 105 8.46 14.83 -0.22
N ALA A 106 9.35 14.28 -1.06
CA ALA A 106 9.86 14.97 -2.24
C ALA A 106 8.78 15.28 -3.30
N THR A 107 7.61 14.66 -3.19
CA THR A 107 6.50 14.78 -4.15
C THR A 107 5.20 15.32 -3.53
N GLY A 108 5.20 15.67 -2.24
CA GLY A 108 4.01 16.18 -1.53
C GLY A 108 3.01 15.10 -1.07
N GLY A 109 3.47 13.86 -0.94
CA GLY A 109 2.67 12.68 -0.58
C GLY A 109 2.70 12.30 0.90
N GLU A 110 3.08 13.19 1.81
CA GLU A 110 3.36 12.91 3.23
C GLU A 110 2.17 12.35 4.03
N GLN A 111 0.95 12.49 3.51
CA GLN A 111 -0.27 11.93 4.10
C GLN A 111 -0.42 10.41 3.88
N THR A 112 0.40 9.83 3.01
CA THR A 112 0.42 8.38 2.74
C THR A 112 0.95 7.63 3.96
N HIS A 113 0.20 6.63 4.44
CA HIS A 113 0.66 5.80 5.55
C HIS A 113 1.69 4.77 5.05
N ILE A 114 2.84 4.68 5.72
CA ILE A 114 3.90 3.72 5.40
C ILE A 114 3.98 2.72 6.54
N ASN A 115 3.81 1.42 6.25
CA ASN A 115 4.15 0.38 7.21
C ASN A 115 5.63 -0.02 7.09
N ALA A 116 6.14 -0.71 8.10
CA ALA A 116 7.49 -1.27 8.10
C ALA A 116 7.42 -2.75 8.49
N LEU A 117 7.71 -3.63 7.54
CA LEU A 117 7.71 -5.07 7.76
C LEU A 117 8.81 -5.43 8.75
N VAL A 118 8.40 -6.01 9.88
CA VAL A 118 9.25 -6.65 10.89
C VAL A 118 8.76 -8.08 11.09
N SER A 119 9.69 -9.01 11.24
CA SER A 119 9.37 -10.43 11.44
C SER A 119 9.62 -10.84 12.88
N ARG A 120 8.78 -11.73 13.41
CA ARG A 120 9.05 -12.35 14.71
C ARG A 120 10.32 -13.18 14.60
N ARG A 121 11.15 -13.12 15.63
CA ARG A 121 12.16 -14.13 15.89
C ARG A 121 11.60 -15.07 16.94
N GLU A 122 11.48 -16.36 16.63
CA GLU A 122 11.26 -17.36 17.67
C GLU A 122 12.52 -17.41 18.53
N ARG A 123 12.41 -16.90 19.76
CA ARG A 123 13.44 -17.11 20.76
C ARG A 123 13.17 -18.48 21.36
N LEU A 124 13.93 -19.50 20.93
CA LEU A 124 13.97 -20.78 21.63
C LEU A 124 14.24 -20.46 23.11
N ALA A 125 13.25 -20.76 23.97
CA ALA A 125 13.47 -20.77 25.40
C ALA A 125 14.57 -21.79 25.64
N ARG A 126 15.78 -21.32 25.96
CA ARG A 126 16.82 -22.21 26.48
C ARG A 126 16.32 -22.67 27.84
N CYS A 127 15.85 -23.92 27.90
CA CYS A 127 15.72 -24.65 29.15
C CYS A 127 17.10 -24.87 29.76
#